data_AF-A0A8I1XZF2-F1
#
_entry.id   AF-A0A8I1XZF2-F1
#
_cell.length_a   1.000
_cell.length_b   1.000
_cell.length_c   1.000
_cell.angle_alpha   90.00
_cell.angle_beta   90.00
_cell.angle_gamma   90.00
#
_symmetry.space_group_name_H-M   'P 1'
#
loop_
_entity.id
_entity.type
_entity.pdbx_description
1 polymer ?
#
loop_
_entity_poly.entity_id
_entity_poly.type
_entity_poly.pdbx_seq_one_letter_code
_entity_poly.pdbx_strand_id
1 'polypeptide(L)' 'MEMINPYREFVASISATEFEKYCLEVLNAYAETEALKNFSILHNQKVQTSDGEYQIDIIAEFIALSISFKVIVEM' A
#
# COMPACT_ATOMS: atom_id res chain seq x y z
N MET A 1 -23.20 -23.01 18.50
CA MET A 1 -23.09 -22.29 17.23
C MET A 1 -21.64 -22.41 16.83
N GLU A 2 -21.30 -23.15 15.78
CA GLU A 2 -19.91 -23.26 15.33
C GLU A 2 -19.40 -21.89 14.89
N MET A 3 -18.24 -21.51 15.41
CA MET A 3 -17.59 -20.26 15.06
C MET A 3 -16.98 -20.42 13.66
N ILE A 4 -17.64 -19.84 12.65
CA ILE A 4 -17.28 -19.99 11.23
C ILE A 4 -15.90 -19.42 10.92
N ASN A 5 -15.45 -18.39 11.67
CA ASN A 5 -14.12 -17.80 11.53
C ASN A 5 -13.52 -17.57 12.92
N PRO A 6 -12.54 -18.39 13.36
CA PRO A 6 -11.91 -18.26 14.66
C PRO A 6 -11.06 -16.99 14.81
N TYR A 7 -10.85 -16.23 13.73
CA TYR A 7 -10.05 -15.03 13.73
C TYR A 7 -10.84 -13.73 13.89
N ARG A 8 -12.18 -13.79 13.96
CA ARG A 8 -13.01 -12.59 14.16
C ARG A 8 -12.75 -11.85 15.47
N GLU A 9 -12.19 -12.53 16.46
CA GLU A 9 -11.79 -11.93 17.72
C GLU A 9 -10.41 -11.26 17.65
N PHE A 10 -9.57 -11.63 16.68
CA PHE A 10 -8.26 -11.02 16.42
C PHE A 10 -8.38 -9.85 15.44
N VAL A 11 -9.27 -8.91 15.74
CA VAL A 11 -9.39 -7.65 15.00
C VAL A 11 -8.48 -6.62 15.65
N ALA A 12 -7.52 -6.11 14.87
CA ALA A 12 -6.73 -4.97 15.30
C ALA A 12 -7.67 -3.75 15.48
N SER A 13 -7.52 -3.04 16.61
CA SER A 13 -8.25 -1.78 16.86
C SER A 13 -7.60 -0.64 16.07
N ILE A 14 -7.63 -0.73 14.75
CA ILE A 14 -7.05 0.21 13.79
C ILE A 14 -8.07 0.49 12.70
N SER A 15 -8.19 1.74 12.27
CA SER A 15 -9.02 2.10 11.12
C SER A 15 -8.36 1.69 9.80
N ALA A 16 -9.16 1.61 8.72
CA ALA A 16 -8.63 1.31 7.39
C ALA A 16 -7.48 2.27 6.99
N THR A 17 -7.69 3.57 7.19
CA THR A 17 -6.66 4.58 6.88
C THR A 17 -5.41 4.48 7.76
N GLU A 18 -5.54 4.08 9.02
CA GLU A 18 -4.37 3.83 9.87
C GLU A 18 -3.63 2.57 9.43
N PHE A 19 -4.34 1.54 8.97
CA PHE A 19 -3.74 0.34 8.39
C PHE A 19 -2.98 0.66 7.10
N GLU A 20 -3.57 1.46 6.20
CA GLU A 20 -2.90 1.93 4.98
C GLU A 20 -1.60 2.68 5.30
N LYS A 21 -1.63 3.60 6.27
CA LYS A 21 -0.43 4.33 6.73
C LYS A 21 0.61 3.40 7.33
N TYR A 22 0.20 2.41 8.11
CA TYR A 22 1.13 1.42 8.64
C TYR A 22 1.82 0.65 7.51
N CYS A 23 1.07 0.21 6.51
CA CYS A 23 1.65 -0.45 5.34
C CYS A 23 2.56 0.47 4.52
N LEU A 24 2.22 1.77 4.40
CA LEU A 24 3.10 2.78 3.82
C LEU A 24 4.45 2.84 4.54
N GLU A 25 4.45 2.85 5.88
CA GLU A 25 5.68 2.85 6.68
C GLU A 25 6.49 1.56 6.48
N VAL A 26 5.83 0.40 6.44
CA VAL A 26 6.48 -0.89 6.17
C VAL A 26 7.14 -0.90 4.79
N LEU A 27 6.46 -0.42 3.75
CA LEU A 27 7.01 -0.35 2.40
C LEU A 27 8.18 0.62 2.30
N ASN A 28 8.09 1.78 2.97
CA ASN A 28 9.23 2.72 3.09
C ASN A 28 10.44 2.04 3.73
N ALA A 29 10.25 1.35 4.86
CA ALA A 29 11.35 0.67 5.55
C ALA A 29 12.04 -0.40 4.67
N TYR A 30 11.27 -1.14 3.88
CA TYR A 30 11.85 -2.08 2.90
C TYR A 30 12.61 -1.36 1.80
N ALA A 31 12.07 -0.28 1.25
CA ALA A 31 12.73 0.49 0.20
C ALA A 31 14.07 1.08 0.67
N GLU A 32 14.12 1.56 1.91
CA GLU A 32 15.36 2.01 2.57
C GLU A 32 16.35 0.86 2.77
N THR A 33 15.89 -0.27 3.31
CA THR A 33 16.72 -1.45 3.58
C THR A 33 17.36 -2.01 2.31
N GLU A 34 16.59 -2.08 1.22
CA GLU A 34 17.04 -2.57 -0.08
C GLU A 34 17.74 -1.50 -0.93
N ALA A 35 17.87 -0.27 -0.41
CA ALA A 35 18.44 0.89 -1.09
C ALA A 35 17.88 1.09 -2.51
N LEU A 36 16.55 1.01 -2.63
CA LEU A 36 15.86 1.15 -3.92
C LEU A 36 16.18 2.49 -4.57
N LYS A 37 16.67 2.43 -5.81
CA LYS A 37 17.08 3.62 -6.55
C LYS A 37 15.87 4.40 -7.03
N ASN A 38 15.93 5.72 -6.91
CA ASN A 38 14.86 6.64 -7.31
C ASN A 38 13.49 6.25 -6.72
N PHE A 39 13.49 5.75 -5.48
CA PHE A 39 12.27 5.37 -4.80
C PHE A 39 11.43 6.60 -4.45
N SER A 40 10.13 6.52 -4.74
CA SER A 40 9.12 7.45 -4.28
C SER A 40 7.85 6.68 -3.93
N ILE A 41 7.12 7.19 -2.94
CA ILE A 41 5.88 6.56 -2.49
C ILE A 41 4.87 7.64 -2.10
N LEU A 42 3.64 7.48 -2.54
CA LEU A 42 2.54 8.41 -2.34
C LEU A 42 1.34 7.66 -1.76
N HIS A 43 0.66 8.25 -0.78
CA HIS A 43 -0.54 7.70 -0.14
C HIS A 43 -1.81 8.45 -0.60
N ASN A 44 -2.94 7.75 -0.63
CA ASN A 44 -4.29 8.26 -0.90
C ASN A 44 -4.36 9.12 -2.17
N GLN A 45 -4.00 8.51 -3.30
CA GLN A 45 -3.95 9.19 -4.59
C GLN A 45 -5.30 9.06 -5.30
N LYS A 46 -5.83 10.20 -5.75
CA LYS A 46 -7.01 10.24 -6.62
C LYS A 46 -6.56 10.39 -8.07
N VAL A 47 -6.96 9.44 -8.91
CA VAL A 47 -6.57 9.39 -10.31
C VAL A 47 -7.82 9.48 -11.17
N GLN A 48 -7.84 10.46 -12.07
CA GLN A 48 -8.90 10.67 -13.04
C GLN A 48 -8.56 9.93 -14.34
N THR A 49 -9.50 9.13 -14.82
CA THR A 49 -9.40 8.37 -16.07
C THR A 49 -10.64 8.63 -16.94
N SER A 50 -10.66 8.06 -18.14
CA SER A 50 -11.79 8.21 -19.06
C SER A 50 -13.10 7.60 -18.54
N ASP A 51 -13.01 6.65 -17.62
CA ASP A 51 -14.13 5.88 -17.07
C ASP A 51 -14.49 6.24 -15.62
N GLY A 52 -13.70 7.07 -14.94
CA GLY A 52 -14.06 7.57 -13.61
C GLY A 52 -12.91 8.16 -12.80
N GLU A 53 -13.20 8.43 -11.52
CA GLU A 53 -12.19 8.72 -10.50
C GLU A 53 -11.93 7.45 -9.69
N TYR A 54 -10.66 7.07 -9.58
CA TYR A 54 -10.20 5.99 -8.72
C TYR A 54 -9.43 6.56 -7.54
N GLN A 55 -9.64 6.00 -6.36
CA GLN A 55 -8.76 6.21 -5.22
C GLN A 55 -7.83 5.01 -5.13
N ILE A 56 -6.54 5.29 -5.06
CA ILE A 56 -5.47 4.32 -4.88
C ILE A 56 -4.87 4.54 -3.50
N ASP A 57 -4.75 3.49 -2.71
CA ASP A 57 -4.21 3.60 -1.35
C ASP A 57 -2.76 4.03 -1.40
N ILE A 58 -1.91 3.33 -2.16
CA ILE A 58 -0.49 3.65 -2.29
C ILE A 58 -0.01 3.48 -3.73
N ILE A 59 0.77 4.45 -4.20
CA ILE A 59 1.57 4.35 -5.43
C ILE A 59 3.05 4.40 -5.06
N ALA A 60 3.82 3.39 -5.47
CA ALA A 60 5.26 3.37 -5.33
C ALA A 60 5.94 3.35 -6.71
N GLU A 61 7.00 4.14 -6.86
CA GLU A 61 7.84 4.15 -8.06
C GLU A 61 9.30 3.94 -7.66
N PHE A 62 10.03 3.12 -8.41
CA PHE A 62 11.46 2.86 -8.17
C PHE A 62 12.14 2.21 -9.37
N ILE A 63 13.46 2.15 -9.33
CA ILE A 63 14.28 1.42 -10.31
C ILE A 63 14.85 0.16 -9.68
N ALA A 64 14.55 -0.99 -10.30
CA ALA A 64 15.16 -2.27 -10.00
C ALA A 64 15.56 -2.96 -11.30
N LEU A 65 16.69 -3.68 -11.32
CA LEU A 65 17.18 -4.40 -12.50
C LEU A 65 17.25 -3.52 -13.78
N SER A 66 17.60 -2.23 -13.62
CA SER A 66 17.63 -1.22 -14.69
C SER A 66 16.28 -0.95 -15.37
N ILE A 67 15.17 -1.28 -14.71
CA ILE A 67 13.80 -1.06 -15.18
C ILE A 67 13.08 -0.15 -14.18
N SER A 68 12.26 0.78 -14.68
CA SER A 68 11.38 1.60 -13.86
C SER A 68 10.08 0.87 -13.56
N PHE A 69 9.74 0.75 -12.28
CA PHE A 69 8.50 0.16 -11.80
C PHE A 69 7.58 1.25 -11.28
N LYS A 70 6.29 1.11 -11.58
CA LYS A 70 5.19 1.84 -10.96
C LYS A 70 4.21 0.80 -10.44
N VAL A 71 4.00 0.80 -9.13
CA VAL A 71 3.23 -0.23 -8.42
C VAL A 71 2.06 0.45 -7.70
N ILE A 72 0.86 -0.07 -7.93
CA ILE A 72 -0.35 0.26 -7.19
C ILE A 72 -0.48 -0.79 -6.08
N VAL A 73 -0.72 -0.36 -4.84
CA VAL A 73 -0.98 -1.23 -3.70
C VAL A 73 -2.35 -0.86 -3.12
N GLU A 74 -3.21 -1.87 -2.97
CA GLU A 74 -4.61 -1.78 -2.51
C GLU A 74 -4.81 -2.67 -1.28
N MET A 75 -5.61 -2.22 -0.30
CA MET A 75 -5.76 -2.86 1.02
C MET A 75 -7.22 -3.11 1.43
#